data_AF-A0AA38GDQ9-F1
#
_entry.id   AF-A0AA38GDQ9-F1
#
_cell.length_a   1.000
_cell.length_b   1.000
_cell.length_c   1.000
_cell.angle_alpha   90.00
_cell.angle_beta   90.00
_cell.angle_gamma   90.00
#
_symmetry.space_group_name_H-M   'P 1'
#
loop_
_entity.id
_entity.type
_entity.pdbx_description
1 polymer ?
#
loop_
_entity_poly.entity_id
_entity_poly.type
_entity_poly.pdbx_seq_one_letter_code
_entity_poly.pdbx_strand_id
1 'polypeptide(L)'
;KIMKSIDLKILCCAGWMLMFIFRPVLSCDRCLHKSKVAYYACSQDVDVGACGYESLASTLNGGAAASASAKIYREGVGCGACYQIRCTNQTICTKSGVKVVVTDYTENNERDFVLTTPTFSRLAQPSKSAELMKIGIPDIEYKRIPCKYPGQNLTVKISKISSYPSFFAFLFLYQGGQTDITSVDVAQVGSSNWKYMTHNYGAVWSMSDPPMGYLSIRMVVTSGYDRYTLWSREGVLPSNGK
;
A
#
# COMPACT_ATOMS: atom_id res chain seq x y z
N LYS A 1 5.30 49.54 49.34
CA LYS A 1 5.97 49.43 48.02
C LYS A 1 4.89 49.18 46.97
N ILE A 2 4.09 50.19 46.62
CA ILE A 2 4.24 51.18 45.52
C ILE A 2 4.22 50.55 44.11
N MET A 3 3.26 51.06 43.35
CA MET A 3 2.84 50.88 41.96
C MET A 3 3.67 51.75 40.98
N LYS A 4 3.56 51.47 39.66
CA LYS A 4 4.01 52.24 38.45
C LYS A 4 5.37 51.78 37.87
N SER A 5 5.40 51.20 36.67
CA SER A 5 5.38 51.82 35.32
C SER A 5 6.65 52.63 35.02
N ILE A 6 7.44 52.16 34.03
CA ILE A 6 8.09 52.97 32.98
C ILE A 6 8.49 52.05 31.83
N ASP A 7 8.21 52.57 30.64
CA ASP A 7 8.24 52.03 29.31
C ASP A 7 9.62 52.12 28.64
N LEU A 8 9.88 51.17 27.72
CA LEU A 8 10.33 51.38 26.33
C LEU A 8 11.67 52.12 26.07
N LYS A 9 12.63 51.43 25.42
CA LYS A 9 13.03 51.62 23.99
C LYS A 9 14.42 51.04 23.64
N ILE A 10 14.54 50.59 22.36
CA ILE A 10 15.75 50.43 21.51
C ILE A 10 16.54 49.12 21.72
N LEU A 11 16.79 48.22 20.75
CA LEU A 11 16.54 48.20 19.30
C LEU A 11 16.71 46.74 18.78
N CYS A 12 15.95 46.40 17.73
CA CYS A 12 16.25 45.43 16.66
C CYS A 12 16.85 44.05 17.02
N CYS A 13 15.98 43.04 17.02
CA CYS A 13 16.16 41.88 16.14
C CYS A 13 14.80 41.25 15.87
N ALA A 14 14.17 41.74 14.80
CA ALA A 14 13.03 41.10 14.17
C ALA A 14 13.47 39.74 13.61
N GLY A 15 13.58 38.74 14.48
CA GLY A 15 13.62 37.35 14.09
C GLY A 15 12.18 36.91 13.84
N TRP A 16 11.70 37.13 12.62
CA TRP A 16 10.60 36.35 12.06
C TRP A 16 10.97 34.88 12.22
N MET A 17 10.54 34.28 13.32
CA MET A 17 10.42 32.84 13.40
C MET A 17 9.21 32.52 12.53
N LEU A 18 9.45 32.46 11.22
CA LEU A 18 8.62 31.69 10.31
C LEU A 18 8.56 30.31 10.94
N MET A 19 7.49 30.02 11.67
CA MET A 19 7.00 28.66 11.76
C MET A 19 6.79 28.26 10.30
N PHE A 20 7.80 27.63 9.71
CA PHE A 20 7.61 26.74 8.60
C PHE A 20 6.67 25.67 9.14
N ILE A 21 5.38 25.95 9.02
CA ILE A 21 4.37 24.92 8.93
C ILE A 21 4.85 24.12 7.71
N PHE A 22 5.63 23.06 7.97
CA PHE A 22 5.78 21.97 7.02
C PHE A 22 4.34 21.54 6.78
N ARG A 23 3.69 22.12 5.78
CA ARG A 23 2.53 21.50 5.17
C ARG A 23 3.10 20.15 4.73
N PRO A 24 2.69 19.01 5.31
CA PRO A 24 2.96 17.78 4.62
C PRO A 24 2.35 18.02 3.24
N VAL A 25 3.18 17.93 2.20
CA VAL A 25 2.66 17.85 0.84
C VAL A 25 1.89 16.55 0.85
N LEU A 26 0.60 16.62 1.23
CA LEU A 26 -0.31 15.51 1.17
C LEU A 26 -0.38 15.18 -0.32
N SER A 27 0.41 14.19 -0.70
CA SER A 27 0.38 13.64 -2.04
C SER A 27 -1.07 13.28 -2.29
N CYS A 28 -1.69 14.01 -3.22
CA CYS A 28 -3.08 13.80 -3.56
C CYS A 28 -3.18 12.41 -4.20
N ASP A 29 -3.73 11.47 -3.44
CA ASP A 29 -3.86 10.07 -3.83
C ASP A 29 -4.67 9.89 -5.12
N ARG A 30 -5.59 10.82 -5.39
CA ARG A 30 -6.44 10.82 -6.60
C ARG A 30 -5.86 11.64 -7.76
N CYS A 31 -4.74 12.32 -7.55
CA CYS A 31 -4.15 13.17 -8.57
C CYS A 31 -3.37 12.32 -9.58
N LEU A 32 -3.19 12.91 -10.77
CA LEU A 32 -2.36 12.34 -11.81
C LEU A 32 -0.90 12.65 -11.49
N HIS A 33 -0.09 11.60 -11.40
CA HIS A 33 1.35 11.68 -11.16
C HIS A 33 2.10 11.33 -12.43
N LYS A 34 3.29 11.91 -12.58
CA LYS A 34 4.22 11.61 -13.69
C LYS A 34 5.45 10.90 -13.15
N SER A 35 5.93 9.90 -13.88
CA SER A 35 7.11 9.14 -13.50
C SER A 35 7.62 8.33 -14.69
N LYS A 36 8.45 7.33 -14.40
CA LYS A 36 8.90 6.29 -15.32
C LYS A 36 8.47 4.92 -14.81
N VAL A 37 8.44 3.97 -15.73
CA VAL A 37 8.16 2.56 -15.45
C VAL A 37 9.18 1.68 -16.14
N ALA A 38 9.52 0.55 -15.54
CA ALA A 38 10.33 -0.48 -16.19
C ALA A 38 9.61 -1.84 -16.13
N TYR A 39 10.28 -2.88 -16.62
CA TYR A 39 9.81 -4.25 -16.54
C TYR A 39 10.93 -5.20 -16.11
N TYR A 40 10.53 -6.36 -15.59
CA TYR A 40 11.46 -7.43 -15.27
C TYR A 40 11.95 -8.13 -16.54
N ALA A 41 13.27 -8.08 -16.81
CA ALA A 41 13.84 -8.72 -18.00
C ALA A 41 13.71 -10.26 -17.99
N CYS A 42 13.67 -10.87 -16.80
CA CYS A 42 13.37 -12.29 -16.60
C CYS A 42 12.02 -12.44 -15.90
N SER A 43 11.34 -13.58 -16.07
CA SER A 43 10.22 -13.95 -15.20
C SER A 43 10.77 -14.16 -13.79
N GLN A 44 10.91 -13.08 -13.03
CA GLN A 44 11.00 -13.18 -11.59
C GLN A 44 9.67 -13.82 -11.19
N ASP A 45 9.74 -15.05 -10.67
CA ASP A 45 8.60 -15.63 -9.98
C ASP A 45 8.17 -14.58 -8.96
N VAL A 46 6.93 -14.11 -9.08
CA VAL A 46 6.33 -13.12 -8.17
C VAL A 46 6.09 -13.76 -6.78
N ASP A 47 6.84 -14.81 -6.45
CA ASP A 47 6.64 -15.73 -5.35
C ASP A 47 7.18 -15.21 -4.02
N VAL A 48 8.01 -14.15 -4.01
CA VAL A 48 8.51 -13.53 -2.79
C VAL A 48 8.62 -12.00 -2.93
N GLY A 49 7.49 -11.35 -3.23
CA GLY A 49 7.41 -9.89 -3.17
C GLY A 49 7.41 -9.37 -1.73
N ALA A 50 7.93 -8.16 -1.52
CA ALA A 50 7.98 -7.46 -0.23
C ALA A 50 6.60 -7.33 0.47
N CYS A 51 5.49 -7.50 -0.27
CA CYS A 51 4.15 -7.51 0.33
C CYS A 51 3.76 -8.81 1.05
N GLY A 52 4.51 -9.91 0.87
CA GLY A 52 4.23 -11.18 1.55
C GLY A 52 3.04 -11.97 0.96
N TYR A 53 2.56 -11.61 -0.23
CA TYR A 53 1.47 -12.33 -0.91
C TYR A 53 1.89 -13.71 -1.42
N GLU A 54 3.19 -13.92 -1.64
CA GLU A 54 3.75 -15.13 -2.24
C GLU A 54 3.12 -15.40 -3.62
N SER A 55 2.94 -16.67 -3.99
CA SER A 55 2.27 -17.09 -5.22
C SER A 55 0.86 -16.53 -5.41
N LEU A 56 0.20 -16.06 -4.33
CA LEU A 56 -1.11 -15.41 -4.43
C LEU A 56 -1.04 -14.01 -5.04
N ALA A 57 0.15 -13.41 -5.19
CA ALA A 57 0.31 -12.18 -5.95
C ALA A 57 -0.26 -12.32 -7.38
N SER A 58 -0.16 -13.53 -7.96
CA SER A 58 -0.70 -13.85 -9.29
C SER A 58 -2.24 -13.86 -9.34
N THR A 59 -2.92 -14.13 -8.23
CA THR A 59 -4.39 -14.12 -8.16
C THR A 59 -4.94 -12.71 -8.06
N LEU A 60 -4.11 -11.74 -7.64
CA LEU A 60 -4.50 -10.35 -7.54
C LEU A 60 -4.53 -9.71 -8.93
N ASN A 61 -5.70 -9.16 -9.29
CA ASN A 61 -5.89 -8.37 -10.52
C ASN A 61 -5.45 -9.12 -11.81
N GLY A 62 -5.69 -10.43 -11.88
CA GLY A 62 -5.34 -11.25 -13.04
C GLY A 62 -3.85 -11.30 -13.34
N GLY A 63 -2.99 -11.23 -12.32
CA GLY A 63 -1.54 -11.29 -12.44
C GLY A 63 -0.88 -9.99 -12.89
N ALA A 64 -1.63 -8.89 -12.97
CA ALA A 64 -1.08 -7.57 -13.26
C ALA A 64 -0.43 -6.94 -12.02
N ALA A 65 0.66 -7.56 -11.58
CA ALA A 65 1.47 -7.18 -10.43
C ALA A 65 2.48 -6.08 -10.77
N ALA A 66 2.80 -5.26 -9.77
CA ALA A 66 3.80 -4.21 -9.84
C ALA A 66 4.62 -4.14 -8.56
N SER A 67 5.92 -3.92 -8.71
CA SER A 67 6.78 -3.47 -7.62
C SER A 67 6.85 -1.97 -7.63
N ALA A 68 6.75 -1.36 -6.45
CA ALA A 68 6.56 0.08 -6.32
C ALA A 68 7.68 0.75 -5.55
N SER A 69 7.97 2.01 -5.89
CA SER A 69 8.97 2.82 -5.18
C SER A 69 8.53 3.08 -3.73
N ALA A 70 9.48 3.52 -2.88
CA ALA A 70 9.24 3.75 -1.46
C ALA A 70 8.01 4.63 -1.16
N LYS A 71 7.78 5.69 -1.97
CA LYS A 71 6.65 6.61 -1.78
C LYS A 71 5.28 5.98 -2.04
N ILE A 72 5.22 4.93 -2.85
CA ILE A 72 3.98 4.18 -3.13
C ILE A 72 3.87 2.97 -2.19
N TYR A 73 4.97 2.27 -1.97
CA TYR A 73 5.04 1.09 -1.08
C TYR A 73 4.74 1.45 0.38
N ARG A 74 5.22 2.60 0.86
CA ARG A 74 4.95 3.15 2.21
C ARG A 74 5.15 2.11 3.31
N GLU A 75 6.32 1.50 3.34
CA GLU A 75 6.69 0.47 4.32
C GLU A 75 5.73 -0.73 4.36
N GLY A 76 4.95 -0.95 3.30
CA GLY A 76 3.99 -2.04 3.18
C GLY A 76 2.53 -1.60 3.25
N VAL A 77 2.23 -0.39 3.74
CA VAL A 77 0.85 0.15 3.75
C VAL A 77 0.27 0.23 2.33
N GLY A 78 1.11 0.46 1.33
CA GLY A 78 0.71 0.47 -0.08
C GLY A 78 0.49 -0.90 -0.71
N CYS A 79 0.79 -1.99 -0.01
CA CYS A 79 0.57 -3.34 -0.53
C CYS A 79 -0.91 -3.60 -0.81
N GLY A 80 -1.20 -4.17 -1.98
CA GLY A 80 -2.57 -4.38 -2.46
C GLY A 80 -3.23 -3.13 -3.06
N ALA A 81 -2.59 -1.96 -3.03
CA ALA A 81 -3.14 -0.77 -3.67
C ALA A 81 -3.13 -0.88 -5.20
N CYS A 82 -4.19 -0.37 -5.85
CA CYS A 82 -4.34 -0.42 -7.29
C CYS A 82 -4.03 0.91 -7.97
N TYR A 83 -3.38 0.84 -9.13
CA TYR A 83 -3.00 2.00 -9.93
C TYR A 83 -3.41 1.82 -11.39
N GLN A 84 -3.87 2.90 -12.01
CA GLN A 84 -3.96 3.00 -13.46
C GLN A 84 -2.66 3.65 -13.96
N ILE A 85 -1.96 2.98 -14.88
CA ILE A 85 -0.70 3.44 -15.46
C ILE A 85 -0.86 3.56 -16.97
N ARG A 86 -0.39 4.66 -17.57
CA ARG A 86 -0.36 4.90 -19.01
C ARG A 86 0.99 5.48 -19.42
N CYS A 87 1.59 4.96 -20.49
CA CYS A 87 2.77 5.61 -21.07
C CYS A 87 2.38 6.80 -21.96
N THR A 88 3.24 7.81 -22.02
CA THR A 88 2.89 9.13 -22.56
C THR A 88 3.05 9.24 -24.08
N ASN A 89 3.84 8.36 -24.70
CA ASN A 89 4.07 8.37 -26.15
C ASN A 89 2.86 7.84 -26.91
N GLN A 90 2.02 8.73 -27.44
CA GLN A 90 0.75 8.39 -28.10
C GLN A 90 0.91 7.56 -29.38
N THR A 91 2.08 7.54 -30.03
CA THR A 91 2.30 6.74 -31.24
C THR A 91 2.55 5.26 -30.94
N ILE A 92 2.93 4.95 -29.70
CA ILE A 92 3.26 3.59 -29.22
C ILE A 92 2.21 3.10 -28.22
N CYS A 93 1.81 3.98 -27.30
CA CYS A 93 1.03 3.65 -26.12
C CYS A 93 -0.46 3.48 -26.43
N THR A 94 -1.13 2.63 -25.66
CA THR A 94 -2.60 2.62 -25.61
C THR A 94 -3.10 3.83 -24.83
N LYS A 95 -4.27 4.36 -25.20
CA LYS A 95 -4.90 5.47 -24.46
C LYS A 95 -5.37 5.04 -23.07
N SER A 96 -5.75 3.77 -22.90
CA SER A 96 -6.26 3.22 -21.65
C SER A 96 -5.15 2.87 -20.66
N GLY A 97 -3.98 2.45 -21.13
CA GLY A 97 -2.92 1.91 -20.27
C GLY A 97 -3.35 0.61 -19.58
N VAL A 98 -2.76 0.34 -18.41
CA VAL A 98 -2.96 -0.90 -17.64
C VAL A 98 -3.32 -0.61 -16.18
N LYS A 99 -4.11 -1.49 -15.59
CA LYS A 99 -4.37 -1.50 -14.14
C LYS A 99 -3.42 -2.49 -13.49
N VAL A 100 -2.79 -2.08 -12.40
CA VAL A 100 -1.85 -2.90 -11.65
C VAL A 100 -2.18 -2.90 -10.17
N VAL A 101 -1.70 -3.93 -9.47
CA VAL A 101 -1.74 -4.04 -8.00
C VAL A 101 -0.31 -4.06 -7.47
N VAL A 102 -0.05 -3.32 -6.40
CA VAL A 102 1.26 -3.30 -5.74
C VAL A 102 1.44 -4.59 -4.95
N THR A 103 2.45 -5.37 -5.30
CA THR A 103 2.74 -6.68 -4.68
C THR A 103 4.16 -6.77 -4.13
N ASP A 104 4.99 -5.75 -4.37
CA ASP A 104 6.41 -5.78 -4.04
C ASP A 104 7.00 -4.35 -4.02
N TYR A 105 8.26 -4.24 -3.58
CA TYR A 105 9.00 -3.00 -3.41
C TYR A 105 10.16 -2.92 -4.42
N THR A 106 10.48 -1.72 -4.91
CA THR A 106 11.69 -1.47 -5.68
C THR A 106 12.45 -0.27 -5.12
N GLU A 107 13.76 -0.43 -4.93
CA GLU A 107 14.65 0.58 -4.33
C GLU A 107 15.08 1.69 -5.31
N ASN A 108 14.58 1.69 -6.54
CA ASN A 108 15.02 2.62 -7.58
C ASN A 108 14.24 3.95 -7.53
N ASN A 109 14.96 5.08 -7.45
CA ASN A 109 14.38 6.42 -7.38
C ASN A 109 14.07 7.07 -8.75
N GLU A 110 14.52 6.48 -9.86
CA GLU A 110 14.30 6.98 -11.21
C GLU A 110 12.93 6.57 -11.78
N ARG A 111 12.25 5.62 -11.15
CA ARG A 111 11.00 5.02 -11.60
C ARG A 111 10.11 4.67 -10.42
N ASP A 112 8.80 4.76 -10.61
CA ASP A 112 7.86 4.43 -9.55
C ASP A 112 7.34 3.01 -9.60
N PHE A 113 7.45 2.36 -10.76
CA PHE A 113 6.93 1.02 -10.97
C PHE A 113 7.90 0.17 -11.76
N VAL A 114 7.96 -1.12 -11.41
CA VAL A 114 8.49 -2.20 -12.24
C VAL A 114 7.36 -3.20 -12.43
N LEU A 115 7.01 -3.48 -13.68
CA LEU A 115 5.89 -4.36 -14.03
C LEU A 115 6.39 -5.74 -14.49
N THR A 116 5.51 -6.73 -14.41
CA THR A 116 5.74 -7.99 -15.14
C THR A 116 5.75 -7.73 -16.65
N THR A 117 6.57 -8.46 -17.40
CA THR A 117 6.70 -8.30 -18.87
C THR A 117 5.35 -8.35 -19.60
N PRO A 118 4.44 -9.30 -19.31
CA PRO A 118 3.12 -9.32 -19.95
C PRO A 118 2.26 -8.10 -19.61
N THR A 119 2.49 -7.45 -18.47
CA THR A 119 1.77 -6.24 -18.06
C THR A 119 2.36 -4.99 -18.69
N PHE A 120 3.69 -4.90 -18.76
CA PHE A 120 4.39 -3.82 -19.44
C PHE A 120 4.06 -3.76 -20.93
N SER A 121 4.04 -4.90 -21.62
CA SER A 121 3.74 -4.95 -23.07
C SER A 121 2.35 -4.41 -23.42
N ARG A 122 1.36 -4.55 -22.52
CA ARG A 122 -0.01 -4.02 -22.69
C ARG A 122 -0.12 -2.49 -22.53
N LEU A 123 0.94 -1.82 -22.08
CA LEU A 123 1.00 -0.35 -22.15
C LEU A 123 1.04 0.14 -23.60
N ALA A 124 1.58 -0.67 -24.52
CA ALA A 124 1.65 -0.37 -25.94
C ALA A 124 0.47 -0.97 -26.73
N GLN A 125 0.21 -0.38 -27.89
CA GLN A 125 -0.62 -1.02 -28.91
C GLN A 125 -0.01 -2.38 -29.29
N PRO A 126 -0.82 -3.40 -29.64
CA PRO A 126 -0.31 -4.76 -29.87
C PRO A 126 0.88 -4.84 -30.85
N SER A 127 0.81 -4.10 -31.96
CA SER A 127 1.87 -4.01 -32.98
C SER A 127 3.10 -3.20 -32.57
N LYS A 128 3.03 -2.48 -31.44
CA LYS A 128 4.07 -1.58 -30.93
C LYS A 128 4.72 -2.05 -29.63
N SER A 129 4.34 -3.23 -29.14
CA SER A 129 4.91 -3.84 -27.93
C SER A 129 6.43 -3.99 -27.99
N ALA A 130 6.98 -4.49 -29.10
CA ALA A 130 8.42 -4.60 -29.29
C ALA A 130 9.15 -3.24 -29.30
N GLU A 131 8.50 -2.19 -29.80
CA GLU A 131 9.05 -0.82 -29.79
C GLU A 131 9.10 -0.28 -28.36
N LEU A 132 8.04 -0.47 -27.58
CA LEU A 132 8.01 -0.12 -26.16
C LEU A 132 9.08 -0.87 -25.35
N MET A 133 9.27 -2.17 -25.61
CA MET A 133 10.28 -2.97 -24.92
C MET A 133 11.70 -2.44 -25.19
N LYS A 134 11.98 -1.96 -26.41
CA LYS A 134 13.26 -1.32 -26.75
C LYS A 134 13.49 0.00 -26.02
N ILE A 135 12.44 0.75 -25.71
CA ILE A 135 12.55 1.99 -24.90
C ILE A 135 13.01 1.67 -23.48
N GLY A 136 12.59 0.53 -22.92
CA GLY A 136 12.99 0.04 -21.61
C GLY A 136 12.33 0.79 -20.45
N ILE A 137 12.57 2.10 -20.35
CA ILE A 137 12.13 2.95 -19.25
C ILE A 137 11.32 4.16 -19.77
N PRO A 138 10.11 3.94 -20.33
CA PRO A 138 9.27 5.00 -20.85
C PRO A 138 8.71 5.90 -19.75
N ASP A 139 8.41 7.15 -20.11
CA ASP A 139 7.65 8.05 -19.25
C ASP A 139 6.18 7.60 -19.16
N ILE A 140 5.63 7.73 -17.96
CA ILE A 140 4.25 7.37 -17.62
C ILE A 140 3.53 8.47 -16.87
N GLU A 141 2.22 8.38 -16.96
CA GLU A 141 1.28 8.99 -16.02
C GLU A 141 0.59 7.87 -15.24
N TYR A 142 0.39 8.08 -13.95
CA TYR A 142 -0.32 7.13 -13.10
C TYR A 142 -1.23 7.81 -12.09
N LYS A 143 -2.24 7.08 -11.62
CA LYS A 143 -3.11 7.50 -10.51
C LYS A 143 -3.58 6.31 -9.70
N ARG A 144 -3.77 6.49 -8.39
CA ARG A 144 -4.40 5.47 -7.54
C ARG A 144 -5.85 5.32 -7.97
N ILE A 145 -6.33 4.08 -8.02
CA ILE A 145 -7.72 3.75 -8.36
C ILE A 145 -8.29 2.76 -7.34
N PRO A 146 -9.62 2.67 -7.22
CA PRO A 146 -10.23 1.63 -6.42
C PRO A 146 -9.91 0.22 -6.94
N CYS A 147 -9.44 -0.65 -6.06
CA CYS A 147 -9.33 -2.09 -6.34
C CYS A 147 -10.72 -2.72 -6.43
N LYS A 148 -10.90 -3.60 -7.41
CA LYS A 148 -12.15 -4.34 -7.63
C LYS A 148 -11.84 -5.82 -7.71
N TYR A 149 -12.45 -6.60 -6.81
CA TYR A 149 -12.34 -8.05 -6.81
C TYR A 149 -13.74 -8.66 -6.85
N PRO A 150 -14.40 -8.74 -8.03
CA PRO A 150 -15.73 -9.29 -8.15
C PRO A 150 -15.80 -10.73 -7.62
N GLY A 151 -16.80 -11.02 -6.78
CA GLY A 151 -16.99 -12.34 -6.19
C GLY A 151 -16.00 -12.71 -5.08
N GLN A 152 -15.09 -11.81 -4.69
CA GLN A 152 -14.18 -12.01 -3.58
C GLN A 152 -14.52 -11.06 -2.44
N ASN A 153 -14.47 -11.58 -1.22
CA ASN A 153 -14.50 -10.76 0.00
C ASN A 153 -13.07 -10.48 0.46
N LEU A 154 -12.93 -9.50 1.36
CA LEU A 154 -11.69 -9.33 2.11
C LEU A 154 -11.39 -10.62 2.87
N THR A 155 -10.24 -11.22 2.57
CA THR A 155 -9.85 -12.52 3.10
C THR A 155 -8.64 -12.37 4.00
N VAL A 156 -8.63 -13.09 5.11
CA VAL A 156 -7.48 -13.18 6.01
C VAL A 156 -6.75 -14.49 5.71
N LYS A 157 -5.46 -14.40 5.37
CA LYS A 157 -4.59 -15.57 5.17
C LYS A 157 -3.60 -15.64 6.32
N ILE A 158 -3.59 -16.77 7.02
CA ILE A 158 -2.54 -17.07 7.99
C ILE A 158 -1.19 -17.12 7.27
N SER A 159 -0.22 -16.37 7.78
CA SER A 159 1.12 -16.32 7.21
C SER A 159 1.89 -17.58 7.58
N LYS A 160 2.78 -18.06 6.70
CA LYS A 160 3.63 -19.22 6.97
C LYS A 160 4.59 -19.03 8.15
N ILE A 161 4.88 -17.77 8.50
CA ILE A 161 5.71 -17.43 9.67
C ILE A 161 4.94 -17.52 11.00
N SER A 162 3.62 -17.74 10.95
CA SER A 162 2.80 -17.92 12.15
C SER A 162 3.17 -19.22 12.86
N SER A 163 3.39 -19.16 14.16
CA SER A 163 3.73 -20.31 15.01
C SER A 163 2.88 -20.30 16.27
N TYR A 164 1.57 -20.41 16.09
CA TYR A 164 0.61 -20.38 17.19
C TYR A 164 0.87 -21.55 18.18
N PRO A 165 0.80 -21.35 19.51
CA PRO A 165 0.30 -20.16 20.21
C PRO A 165 1.37 -19.13 20.62
N SER A 166 2.65 -19.28 20.28
CA SER A 166 3.67 -18.32 20.70
C SER A 166 3.71 -17.06 19.84
N PHE A 167 3.39 -17.20 18.56
CA PHE A 167 3.40 -16.10 17.60
C PHE A 167 2.29 -16.28 16.58
N PHE A 168 1.60 -15.20 16.25
CA PHE A 168 0.52 -15.21 15.29
C PHE A 168 0.73 -14.14 14.24
N ALA A 169 0.65 -14.54 12.97
CA ALA A 169 0.80 -13.62 11.85
C ALA A 169 -0.17 -13.95 10.71
N PHE A 170 -0.72 -12.92 10.10
CA PHE A 170 -1.58 -13.04 8.93
C PHE A 170 -1.45 -11.83 8.01
N LEU A 171 -2.02 -11.93 6.82
CA LEU A 171 -2.15 -10.83 5.88
C LEU A 171 -3.55 -10.76 5.29
N PHE A 172 -3.90 -9.60 4.74
CA PHE A 172 -5.16 -9.38 4.04
C PHE A 172 -5.02 -9.59 2.55
N LEU A 173 -6.00 -10.24 1.93
CA LEU A 173 -6.13 -10.42 0.49
C LEU A 173 -7.43 -9.78 0.01
N TYR A 174 -7.44 -9.36 -1.26
CA TYR A 174 -8.62 -8.82 -1.93
C TYR A 174 -9.21 -7.58 -1.24
N GLN A 175 -8.35 -6.73 -0.68
CA GLN A 175 -8.76 -5.44 -0.12
C GLN A 175 -9.36 -4.55 -1.21
N GLY A 176 -10.68 -4.38 -1.15
CA GLY A 176 -11.43 -3.59 -2.13
C GLY A 176 -11.35 -2.08 -1.88
N GLY A 177 -11.67 -1.32 -2.93
CA GLY A 177 -11.76 0.13 -2.86
C GLY A 177 -10.41 0.82 -2.99
N GLN A 178 -10.40 2.14 -2.75
CA GLN A 178 -9.19 2.95 -2.66
C GLN A 178 -8.94 3.23 -1.17
N THR A 179 -8.39 2.23 -0.49
CA THR A 179 -8.32 2.21 0.97
C THR A 179 -6.94 1.77 1.46
N ASP A 180 -6.58 2.15 2.70
CA ASP A 180 -5.41 1.65 3.43
C ASP A 180 -5.87 1.06 4.77
N ILE A 181 -5.35 -0.12 5.15
CA ILE A 181 -5.51 -0.67 6.51
C ILE A 181 -4.37 -0.12 7.36
N THR A 182 -4.70 0.67 8.38
CA THR A 182 -3.70 1.41 9.18
C THR A 182 -3.53 0.87 10.58
N SER A 183 -4.44 -0.01 11.04
CA SER A 183 -4.42 -0.58 12.38
C SER A 183 -5.21 -1.87 12.40
N VAL A 184 -4.73 -2.85 13.16
CA VAL A 184 -5.37 -4.16 13.33
C VAL A 184 -5.29 -4.56 14.79
N ASP A 185 -6.42 -4.95 15.35
CA ASP A 185 -6.54 -5.53 16.68
C ASP A 185 -7.17 -6.91 16.58
N VAL A 186 -6.82 -7.78 17.53
CA VAL A 186 -7.47 -9.07 17.72
C VAL A 186 -7.95 -9.26 19.15
N ALA A 187 -9.03 -10.00 19.31
CA ALA A 187 -9.55 -10.43 20.59
C ALA A 187 -10.10 -11.85 20.47
N GLN A 188 -10.12 -12.60 21.58
CA GLN A 188 -10.93 -13.81 21.63
C GLN A 188 -12.41 -13.44 21.41
N VAL A 189 -13.14 -14.27 20.67
CA VAL A 189 -14.58 -14.06 20.44
C VAL A 189 -15.31 -13.93 21.78
N GLY A 190 -16.13 -12.88 21.91
CA GLY A 190 -16.85 -12.54 23.14
C GLY A 190 -16.05 -11.73 24.17
N SER A 191 -14.75 -11.51 23.94
CA SER A 191 -13.91 -10.69 24.80
C SER A 191 -13.86 -9.23 24.35
N SER A 192 -13.86 -8.30 25.31
CA SER A 192 -13.57 -6.88 25.07
C SER A 192 -12.08 -6.55 25.12
N ASN A 193 -11.22 -7.53 25.42
CA ASN A 193 -9.78 -7.34 25.57
C ASN A 193 -9.07 -7.39 24.22
N TRP A 194 -9.19 -6.29 23.46
CA TRP A 194 -8.52 -6.11 22.18
C TRP A 194 -7.02 -5.88 22.36
N LYS A 195 -6.22 -6.63 21.62
CA LYS A 195 -4.76 -6.49 21.55
C LYS A 195 -4.37 -6.00 20.15
N TYR A 196 -3.56 -4.95 20.09
CA TYR A 196 -3.03 -4.43 18.83
C TYR A 196 -2.02 -5.39 18.22
N MET A 197 -2.01 -5.47 16.89
CA MET A 197 -1.03 -6.22 16.11
C MET A 197 -0.01 -5.27 15.48
N THR A 198 1.26 -5.68 15.50
CA THR A 198 2.34 -4.95 14.85
C THR A 198 2.25 -5.12 13.33
N HIS A 199 2.34 -4.01 12.59
CA HIS A 199 2.59 -4.04 11.15
C HIS A 199 4.05 -4.44 10.94
N ASN A 200 4.30 -5.64 10.43
CA ASN A 200 5.64 -6.22 10.40
C ASN A 200 6.40 -5.79 9.14
N TYR A 201 5.90 -6.23 7.99
CA TYR A 201 6.38 -5.85 6.67
C TYR A 201 5.26 -6.08 5.65
N GLY A 202 5.27 -5.35 4.54
CA GLY A 202 4.34 -5.62 3.45
C GLY A 202 2.89 -5.53 3.90
N ALA A 203 2.09 -6.56 3.59
CA ALA A 203 0.71 -6.69 4.06
C ALA A 203 0.56 -7.52 5.36
N VAL A 204 1.67 -7.88 6.03
CA VAL A 204 1.70 -8.82 7.15
C VAL A 204 1.58 -8.11 8.50
N TRP A 205 0.63 -8.58 9.30
CA TRP A 205 0.40 -8.16 10.69
C TRP A 205 0.74 -9.30 11.63
N SER A 206 1.39 -9.01 12.75
CA SER A 206 1.83 -10.03 13.71
C SER A 206 1.69 -9.62 15.17
N MET A 207 1.73 -10.62 16.06
CA MET A 207 1.82 -10.42 17.51
C MET A 207 2.45 -11.63 18.20
N SER A 208 3.08 -11.38 19.34
CA SER A 208 3.45 -12.42 20.31
C SER A 208 2.30 -12.68 21.28
N ASP A 209 2.24 -13.89 21.83
CA ASP A 209 1.25 -14.30 22.84
C ASP A 209 -0.21 -13.94 22.46
N PRO A 210 -0.69 -14.38 21.27
CA PRO A 210 -2.06 -14.21 20.83
C PRO A 210 -3.08 -14.73 21.86
N PRO A 211 -4.30 -14.16 21.90
CA PRO A 211 -5.39 -14.74 22.69
C PRO A 211 -5.66 -16.20 22.28
N MET A 212 -6.15 -17.00 23.23
CA MET A 212 -6.50 -18.39 22.97
C MET A 212 -7.93 -18.51 22.42
N GLY A 213 -8.17 -19.50 21.55
CA GLY A 213 -9.50 -19.78 21.01
C GLY A 213 -9.78 -19.07 19.69
N TYR A 214 -11.06 -19.03 19.28
CA TYR A 214 -11.45 -18.31 18.06
C TYR A 214 -11.24 -16.81 18.22
N LEU A 215 -10.68 -16.16 17.20
CA LEU A 215 -10.37 -14.73 17.25
C LEU A 215 -11.29 -13.90 16.35
N SER A 216 -11.66 -12.73 16.87
CA SER A 216 -12.26 -11.64 16.12
C SER A 216 -11.18 -10.63 15.72
N ILE A 217 -11.37 -10.00 14.56
CA ILE A 217 -10.48 -8.95 14.05
C ILE A 217 -11.24 -7.64 14.05
N ARG A 218 -10.58 -6.57 14.50
CA ARG A 218 -11.00 -5.20 14.31
C ARG A 218 -9.90 -4.46 13.57
N MET A 219 -10.27 -3.66 12.59
CA MET A 219 -9.30 -2.92 11.78
C MET A 219 -9.79 -1.51 11.52
N VAL A 220 -8.82 -0.60 11.36
CA VAL A 220 -9.07 0.76 10.91
C VAL A 220 -8.69 0.85 9.44
N VAL A 221 -9.64 1.27 8.63
CA VAL A 221 -9.50 1.46 7.19
C VAL A 221 -9.66 2.94 6.89
N THR A 222 -8.76 3.50 6.10
CA THR A 222 -8.82 4.90 5.65
C THR A 222 -9.09 4.99 4.16
N SER A 223 -9.82 6.03 3.73
CA SER A 223 -10.01 6.39 2.33
C SER A 223 -9.93 7.90 2.17
N GLY A 224 -8.75 8.41 1.79
CA GLY A 224 -8.49 9.85 1.87
C GLY A 224 -8.53 10.31 3.32
N TYR A 225 -9.41 11.27 3.63
CA TYR A 225 -9.60 11.77 5.00
C TYR A 225 -10.60 10.94 5.82
N ASP A 226 -11.34 10.04 5.18
CA ASP A 226 -12.33 9.23 5.85
C ASP A 226 -11.66 8.08 6.60
N ARG A 227 -12.18 7.78 7.79
CA ARG A 227 -11.71 6.69 8.66
C ARG A 227 -12.90 5.82 9.07
N TYR A 228 -12.77 4.53 8.85
CA TYR A 228 -13.78 3.53 9.16
C TYR A 228 -13.20 2.48 10.09
N THR A 229 -13.94 2.09 11.12
CA THR A 229 -13.61 0.92 11.93
C THR A 229 -14.49 -0.24 11.46
N LEU A 230 -13.84 -1.32 11.05
CA LEU A 230 -14.48 -2.55 10.63
C LEU A 230 -14.17 -3.63 11.65
N TRP A 231 -15.12 -4.51 11.91
CA TRP A 231 -14.91 -5.70 12.74
C TRP A 231 -15.52 -6.93 12.06
N SER A 232 -14.94 -8.08 12.33
CA SER A 232 -15.51 -9.35 11.89
C SER A 232 -16.83 -9.62 12.60
N ARG A 233 -17.82 -10.13 11.85
CA ARG A 233 -19.12 -10.53 12.43
C ARG A 233 -19.05 -11.87 13.19
N GLU A 234 -18.07 -12.71 12.87
CA GLU A 234 -17.87 -14.05 13.43
C GLU A 234 -16.38 -14.29 13.76
N GLY A 235 -16.06 -15.43 14.39
CA GLY A 235 -14.68 -15.85 14.66
C GLY A 235 -13.96 -16.27 13.37
N VAL A 236 -13.38 -15.30 12.66
CA VAL A 236 -12.75 -15.48 11.33
C VAL A 236 -11.46 -16.29 11.39
N LEU A 237 -10.88 -16.41 12.58
CA LEU A 237 -9.58 -17.05 12.78
C LEU A 237 -9.74 -18.30 13.67
N PRO A 238 -9.25 -19.47 13.19
CA PRO A 238 -9.41 -20.72 13.91
C PRO A 238 -8.51 -20.79 15.13
N SER A 239 -8.97 -21.49 16.17
CA SER A 239 -8.32 -21.58 17.48
C SER A 239 -6.96 -22.30 17.49
N ASN A 240 -6.59 -22.92 16.38
CA ASN A 240 -5.33 -23.67 16.20
C ASN A 240 -4.32 -22.92 15.30
N GLY A 241 -4.64 -21.70 14.85
CA GLY A 241 -3.75 -20.88 14.03
C GLY A 241 -3.40 -21.49 12.65
N LYS A 242 -4.25 -22.35 12.09
CA LYS A 242 -4.10 -22.93 10.74
C LYS A 242 -5.27 -22.58 9.85
#